data_AF-A0A2D4HN47-F1
#
_entry.id   AF-A0A2D4HN47-F1
#
_cell.length_a   1.000
_cell.length_b   1.000
_cell.length_c   1.000
_cell.angle_alpha   90.00
_cell.angle_beta   90.00
_cell.angle_gamma   90.00
#
_symmetry.space_group_name_H-M   'P 1'
#
loop_
_entity.id
_entity.type
_entity.pdbx_description
1 polymer ?
#
loop_
_entity_poly.entity_id
_entity_poly.type
_entity_poly.pdbx_seq_one_letter_code
_entity_poly.pdbx_strand_id
1 'polypeptide(L)'
;KMQENKKCGGNISRESVHRAQSLAASILNISKTDLDEILDVVNDEETEQMKMEYESDKEWLGYLQKLLEGQFPFASYLMDAVLEKLNEQKKLAEEYSSLMKRAV
;
A
#
# COMPACT_ATOMS: atom_id res chain seq x y z
N LYS A 1 -14.11 -0.97 7.72
CA LYS A 1 -14.60 0.43 7.84
C LYS A 1 -13.39 1.35 7.85
N MET A 2 -13.01 1.90 6.71
CA MET A 2 -11.96 2.94 6.63
C MET A 2 -12.56 4.10 5.86
N GLN A 3 -13.03 5.08 6.60
CA GLN A 3 -13.18 6.45 6.15
C GLN A 3 -12.44 7.28 7.18
N GLU A 4 -11.23 7.71 6.85
CA GLU A 4 -10.69 8.93 7.40
C GLU A 4 -9.87 9.57 6.28
N ASN A 5 -10.57 10.26 5.39
CA ASN A 5 -9.99 11.31 4.56
C ASN A 5 -9.34 12.29 5.52
N LYS A 6 -8.04 12.16 5.74
CA LYS A 6 -7.28 13.10 6.54
C LYS A 6 -7.12 14.37 5.71
N LYS A 7 -8.17 15.19 5.76
CA LYS A 7 -8.22 16.55 5.25
C LYS A 7 -7.01 17.29 5.84
N CYS A 8 -6.02 17.60 5.01
CA CYS A 8 -4.95 18.52 5.37
C CYS A 8 -5.59 19.91 5.53
N GLY A 9 -6.05 20.20 6.74
CA GLY A 9 -6.77 21.43 7.03
C GLY A 9 -7.27 21.37 8.44
N GLY A 10 -6.38 21.66 9.39
CA GLY A 10 -6.83 22.02 10.74
C GLY A 10 -7.74 23.24 10.61
N ASN A 11 -9.06 23.03 10.62
CA ASN A 11 -10.12 23.97 10.95
C ASN A 11 -9.72 25.46 10.92
N ILE A 12 -9.33 25.95 9.74
CA ILE A 12 -9.03 27.35 9.49
C ILE A 12 -10.37 28.08 9.40
N SER A 13 -10.58 29.13 10.20
CA SER A 13 -11.81 29.93 10.09
C SER A 13 -11.96 30.48 8.67
N ARG A 14 -13.18 30.42 8.12
CA ARG A 14 -13.53 31.01 6.81
C ARG A 14 -13.13 32.49 6.74
N GLU A 15 -13.20 33.21 7.85
CA GLU A 15 -12.77 34.61 7.90
C GLU A 15 -11.27 34.77 7.73
N SER A 16 -10.46 33.86 8.27
CA SER A 16 -9.00 33.89 8.11
C SER A 16 -8.60 33.59 6.67
N VAL A 17 -9.27 32.65 6.00
CA VAL A 17 -9.05 32.36 4.57
C VAL A 17 -9.41 33.59 3.72
N HIS A 18 -10.58 34.18 3.93
CA HIS A 18 -11.01 35.35 3.18
C HIS A 18 -10.12 36.58 3.42
N ARG A 19 -9.62 36.76 4.65
CA ARG A 19 -8.62 37.79 4.97
C ARG A 19 -7.30 37.55 4.22
N ALA A 20 -6.80 36.31 4.21
CA ALA A 20 -5.58 35.95 3.51
C ALA A 20 -5.71 36.15 1.99
N GLN A 21 -6.83 35.72 1.38
CA GLN A 21 -7.10 35.93 -0.03
C GLN A 21 -7.21 37.43 -0.38
N SER A 22 -7.90 38.23 0.45
CA SER A 22 -7.99 39.68 0.24
C SER A 22 -6.63 40.35 0.32
N LEU A 23 -5.76 39.89 1.24
CA LEU A 23 -4.40 40.38 1.36
C LEU A 23 -3.54 39.97 0.15
N ALA A 24 -3.65 38.72 -0.31
CA ALA A 24 -2.94 38.21 -1.47
C ALA A 24 -3.31 38.96 -2.76
N ALA A 25 -4.60 39.18 -3.01
CA ALA A 25 -5.08 39.95 -4.16
C ALA A 25 -4.51 41.39 -4.16
N SER A 26 -4.45 42.02 -2.98
CA SER A 26 -3.87 43.35 -2.81
C SER A 26 -2.36 43.39 -3.05
N ILE A 27 -1.61 42.42 -2.52
CA ILE A 27 -0.16 42.32 -2.72
C ILE A 27 0.20 42.09 -4.19
N LEU A 28 -0.55 41.21 -4.86
CA LEU A 28 -0.32 40.84 -6.25
C LEU A 28 -0.93 41.84 -7.25
N ASN A 29 -1.68 42.84 -6.75
CA ASN A 29 -2.39 43.84 -7.54
C ASN A 29 -3.29 43.21 -8.62
N ILE A 30 -4.06 42.20 -8.21
CA ILE A 30 -5.04 41.50 -9.06
C ILE A 30 -6.42 41.54 -8.41
N SER A 31 -7.47 41.28 -9.19
CA SER A 31 -8.81 41.22 -8.62
C SER A 31 -8.98 39.93 -7.80
N LYS A 32 -9.97 39.93 -6.89
CA LYS A 32 -10.38 38.70 -6.19
C LYS A 32 -10.80 37.60 -7.15
N THR A 33 -11.47 37.97 -8.23
CA THR A 33 -11.93 37.03 -9.25
C THR A 33 -10.76 36.37 -9.96
N ASP A 34 -9.74 37.17 -10.35
CA ASP A 34 -8.53 36.61 -10.98
C ASP A 34 -7.76 35.71 -10.01
N LEU A 35 -7.70 36.09 -8.73
CA LEU A 35 -7.07 35.26 -7.70
C LEU A 35 -7.83 33.94 -7.48
N ASP A 36 -9.16 33.97 -7.44
CA ASP A 36 -9.99 32.77 -7.28
C ASP A 36 -9.82 31.83 -8.50
N GLU A 37 -9.78 32.36 -9.72
CA GLU A 37 -9.49 31.58 -10.93
C GLU A 37 -8.11 30.89 -10.87
N ILE A 38 -7.08 31.60 -10.40
CA ILE A 38 -5.73 31.04 -10.22
C ILE A 38 -5.73 29.91 -9.17
N LEU A 39 -6.45 30.08 -8.06
CA LEU A 39 -6.51 29.08 -6.98
C LEU A 39 -7.29 27.82 -7.40
N ASP A 40 -8.34 27.98 -8.20
CA ASP A 40 -9.13 26.86 -8.71
C ASP A 40 -8.31 25.98 -9.66
N VAL A 41 -7.51 26.58 -10.55
CA VAL A 41 -6.62 25.85 -11.47
C VAL A 41 -5.58 25.02 -10.70
N VAL A 42 -4.96 25.58 -9.66
CA VAL A 42 -3.97 24.86 -8.83
C VAL A 42 -4.61 23.69 -8.11
N ASN A 43 -5.82 23.86 -7.58
CA ASN A 43 -6.54 22.78 -6.91
C ASN A 43 -6.89 21.63 -7.88
N ASP A 44 -7.27 21.95 -9.11
CA ASP A 44 -7.55 20.94 -10.14
C ASP A 44 -6.28 20.19 -10.56
N GLU A 45 -5.16 20.89 -10.77
CA GLU A 45 -3.86 20.26 -11.07
C GLU A 45 -3.38 19.34 -9.95
N GLU A 46 -3.46 19.78 -8.68
CA GLU A 46 -3.10 18.96 -7.52
C GLU A 46 -4.00 17.71 -7.40
N THR A 47 -5.29 17.86 -7.71
CA THR A 47 -6.25 16.76 -7.68
C THR A 47 -5.98 15.75 -8.79
N GLU A 48 -5.67 16.21 -10.01
CA GLU A 48 -5.31 15.34 -11.13
C GLU A 48 -3.95 14.66 -10.89
N GLN A 49 -2.99 15.36 -10.29
CA GLN A 49 -1.71 14.78 -9.91
C GLN A 49 -1.86 13.68 -8.86
N MET A 50 -2.70 13.90 -7.84
CA MET A 50 -3.04 12.89 -6.84
C MET A 50 -3.72 11.66 -7.47
N LYS A 51 -4.60 11.85 -8.46
CA LYS A 51 -5.21 10.75 -9.21
C LYS A 51 -4.17 9.96 -10.00
N MET A 52 -3.26 10.64 -10.68
CA MET A 52 -2.18 9.99 -11.44
C MET A 52 -1.26 9.17 -10.53
N GLU A 53 -0.85 9.72 -9.39
CA GLU A 53 -0.05 8.99 -8.39
C GLU A 53 -0.79 7.76 -7.87
N TYR A 54 -2.08 7.89 -7.58
CA TYR A 54 -2.91 6.77 -7.13
C TYR A 54 -3.04 5.65 -8.16
N GLU A 55 -3.20 5.98 -9.45
CA GLU A 55 -3.23 4.96 -10.51
C GLU A 55 -1.85 4.33 -10.73
N SER A 56 -0.76 5.10 -10.63
CA SER A 56 0.61 4.56 -10.65
C SER A 56 0.86 3.56 -9.52
N ASP A 57 0.42 3.89 -8.30
CA ASP A 57 0.55 2.99 -7.14
C ASP A 57 -0.24 1.69 -7.33
N LYS A 58 -1.43 1.76 -7.95
CA LYS A 58 -2.21 0.56 -8.30
C LYS A 58 -1.49 -0.33 -9.31
N GLU A 59 -0.91 0.26 -10.36
CA GLU A 59 -0.16 -0.48 -11.36
C GLU A 59 1.05 -1.19 -10.74
N TRP A 60 1.77 -0.50 -9.85
CA TRP A 60 2.90 -1.06 -9.10
C TRP A 60 2.47 -2.21 -8.17
N LEU A 61 1.35 -2.07 -7.47
CA LEU A 61 0.76 -3.15 -6.66
C LEU A 61 0.35 -4.36 -7.51
N GLY A 62 -0.25 -4.13 -8.68
CA GLY A 62 -0.62 -5.19 -9.61
C GLY A 62 0.61 -5.94 -10.15
N TYR A 63 1.72 -5.24 -10.38
CA TYR A 63 3.00 -5.85 -10.75
C TYR A 63 3.56 -6.73 -9.61
N LEU A 64 3.57 -6.22 -8.37
CA LEU A 64 3.98 -7.00 -7.21
C LEU A 64 3.12 -8.25 -7.01
N GLN A 65 1.80 -8.13 -7.15
CA GLN A 65 0.89 -9.26 -7.02
C GLN A 65 1.22 -10.36 -8.03
N LYS A 66 1.43 -10.01 -9.30
CA LYS A 66 1.82 -10.98 -10.35
C LYS A 66 3.14 -11.68 -10.03
N LEU A 67 4.13 -10.94 -9.51
CA LEU A 67 5.41 -11.52 -9.08
C LEU A 67 5.22 -12.52 -7.94
N LEU A 68 4.40 -12.17 -6.95
CA LEU A 68 4.11 -13.05 -5.82
C LEU A 68 3.33 -14.29 -6.29
N GLU A 69 2.29 -14.14 -7.09
CA GLU A 69 1.52 -15.26 -7.66
C GLU A 69 2.41 -16.23 -8.46
N GLY A 70 3.43 -15.73 -9.17
CA GLY A 70 4.39 -16.55 -9.90
C GLY A 70 5.43 -17.25 -9.01
N GLN A 71 5.77 -16.70 -7.84
CA GLN A 71 6.81 -17.23 -6.94
C GLN A 71 6.25 -18.12 -5.81
N PHE A 72 4.97 -17.95 -5.43
CA PHE A 72 4.32 -18.80 -4.44
C PHE A 72 3.78 -20.17 -4.90
N PRO A 73 3.78 -20.59 -6.18
CA PRO A 73 3.13 -21.84 -6.57
C PRO A 73 3.96 -23.09 -6.22
N PHE A 74 5.19 -22.97 -5.71
CA PHE A 74 6.01 -24.12 -5.31
C PHE A 74 6.10 -24.32 -3.79
N ALA A 75 5.69 -23.35 -2.96
CA ALA A 75 5.89 -23.41 -1.53
C ALA A 75 5.10 -24.57 -0.88
N SER A 76 3.87 -24.84 -1.34
CA SER A 76 3.07 -25.98 -0.90
C SER A 76 3.71 -27.31 -1.30
N TYR A 77 4.08 -27.48 -2.58
CA TYR A 77 4.72 -28.70 -3.07
C TYR A 77 6.06 -28.97 -2.38
N LEU A 78 6.85 -27.93 -2.10
CA LEU A 78 8.09 -28.04 -1.37
C LEU A 78 7.84 -28.45 0.09
N MET A 79 6.84 -27.88 0.75
CA MET A 79 6.46 -28.30 2.10
C MET A 79 5.99 -29.76 2.13
N ASP A 80 5.16 -30.18 1.17
CA ASP A 80 4.70 -31.56 1.06
C ASP A 80 5.88 -32.54 0.90
N ALA A 81 6.83 -32.23 0.01
CA ALA A 81 8.03 -33.05 -0.20
C ALA A 81 8.93 -33.12 1.04
N VAL A 82 9.10 -32.01 1.77
CA VAL A 82 9.88 -31.98 3.03
C VAL A 82 9.17 -32.79 4.13
N LEU A 83 7.85 -32.68 4.26
CA LEU A 83 7.06 -33.44 5.21
C LEU A 83 7.14 -34.95 4.94
N GLU A 84 7.03 -35.36 3.68
CA GLU A 84 7.21 -36.75 3.27
C GLU A 84 8.60 -37.26 3.69
N LYS A 85 9.66 -36.48 3.43
CA LYS A 85 11.03 -36.90 3.77
C LYS A 85 11.26 -37.06 5.28
N LEU A 86 10.70 -36.16 6.09
CA LEU A 86 10.78 -36.25 7.55
C LEU A 86 10.05 -37.50 8.07
N ASN A 87 8.92 -37.86 7.46
CA ASN A 87 8.16 -39.03 7.86
C ASN A 87 8.88 -40.35 7.51
N GLU A 88 9.54 -40.42 6.35
CA GLU A 88 10.42 -41.54 6.00
C GLU A 88 11.53 -41.72 7.03
N GLN A 89 12.24 -40.63 7.38
CA GLN A 89 13.31 -40.71 8.38
C GLN A 89 12.82 -41.15 9.74
N LYS A 90 11.65 -40.65 10.17
CA LYS A 90 11.00 -41.07 11.41
C LYS A 90 10.71 -42.57 11.40
N LYS A 91 10.07 -43.09 10.34
CA LYS A 91 9.77 -44.52 10.21
C LYS A 91 11.05 -45.37 10.25
N LEU A 92 12.07 -44.95 9.51
CA LEU A 92 13.35 -45.66 9.48
C LEU A 92 14.01 -45.72 10.87
N ALA A 93 13.96 -44.61 11.63
CA ALA A 93 14.47 -44.56 12.99
C ALA A 93 13.68 -45.47 13.95
N GLU A 94 12.35 -45.51 13.82
CA GLU A 94 11.47 -46.41 14.59
C GLU A 94 11.73 -47.88 14.27
N GLU A 95 11.87 -48.22 12.98
CA GLU A 95 12.21 -49.57 12.52
C GLU A 95 13.59 -50.00 13.02
N TYR A 96 14.60 -49.13 12.91
CA TYR A 96 15.94 -49.39 13.43
C TYR A 96 15.92 -49.61 14.95
N SER A 97 15.22 -48.75 15.70
CA SER A 97 15.04 -48.93 17.15
C SER A 97 14.36 -50.26 17.49
N SER A 98 13.35 -50.64 16.72
CA SER A 98 12.60 -51.88 16.91
C SER A 98 13.45 -53.12 16.61
N LEU A 99 14.27 -53.07 15.56
CA LEU A 99 15.24 -54.09 15.23
C LEU A 99 16.29 -54.24 16.34
N MET A 100 16.83 -53.12 16.81
CA MET A 100 17.87 -53.13 17.85
C MET A 100 17.33 -53.65 19.19
N LYS A 101 16.08 -53.34 19.54
CA LYS A 101 15.40 -53.93 20.72
C LYS A 101 15.18 -55.43 20.61
N ARG A 102 15.11 -55.99 19.40
CA ARG A 102 14.94 -57.43 19.15
C ARG A 102 16.28 -58.18 19.11
N ALA A 103 17.39 -57.46 18.89
CA ALA A 103 18.74 -58.00 18.81
C ALA A 103 19.47 -58.04 20.18
N VAL A 104 18.87 -57.47 21.22
CA VAL A 104 19.30 -57.54 22.64
C VAL A 104 18.42 -58.53 23.36
#